data_AF-A0A7Y2F812-F1
#
_entry.id   AF-A0A7Y2F812-F1
#
_cell.length_a   1.000
_cell.length_b   1.000
_cell.length_c   1.000
_cell.angle_alpha   90.00
_cell.angle_beta   90.00
_cell.angle_gamma   90.00
#
_symmetry.space_group_name_H-M   'P 1'
#
loop_
_entity.id
_entity.type
_entity.pdbx_description
1 polymer ?
#
loop_
_entity_poly.entity_id
_entity_poly.type
_entity_poly.pdbx_seq_one_letter_code
_entity_poly.pdbx_strand_id
1 'polypeptide(L)'
;MKHCTHRVVIACVVLIVAMRSSSVLAKDFSISLGSDVEPIVAGVAAGDSLVVSNGTWKNAELKFERRSGTADAPIHIRAESAGKVVFTGRSLLRLSGTHVIVSGFVFRDISGVSDVVELRSHSERHSHNCRLTDCVFAQTPDSQIGNDSRWFSVYGTRNRIDH
;
A
#
# COMPACT_ATOMS: atom_id res chain seq x y z
N MET A 1 -16.38 61.43 -42.10
CA MET A 1 -15.60 60.38 -42.78
C MET A 1 -14.14 60.54 -42.40
N LYS A 2 -13.59 59.54 -41.68
CA LYS A 2 -12.17 59.12 -41.56
C LYS A 2 -12.01 58.43 -40.20
N HIS A 3 -12.06 57.10 -40.24
CA HIS A 3 -11.74 56.22 -39.12
C HIS A 3 -10.25 56.34 -38.80
N CYS A 4 -9.90 56.55 -37.53
CA CYS A 4 -8.53 56.45 -37.03
C CYS A 4 -8.43 55.20 -36.16
N THR A 5 -7.78 54.18 -36.71
CA THR A 5 -7.39 52.91 -36.08
C THR A 5 -6.18 53.12 -35.17
N HIS A 6 -6.25 52.69 -33.90
CA HIS A 6 -5.05 52.24 -33.20
C HIS A 6 -5.32 50.89 -32.53
N ARG A 7 -4.55 49.92 -33.03
CA ARG A 7 -4.56 48.51 -32.69
C ARG A 7 -4.27 48.33 -31.21
N VAL A 8 -5.19 47.67 -30.52
CA VAL A 8 -4.96 47.07 -29.20
C VAL A 8 -3.83 46.06 -29.37
N VAL A 9 -2.64 46.40 -28.91
CA VAL A 9 -1.53 45.47 -28.79
C VAL A 9 -1.91 44.51 -27.67
N ILE A 10 -2.50 43.37 -28.06
CA ILE A 10 -2.71 42.23 -27.20
C ILE A 10 -1.31 41.69 -26.88
N ALA A 11 -0.73 42.19 -25.79
CA ALA A 11 0.45 41.61 -25.18
C ALA A 11 0.00 40.28 -24.54
N CYS A 12 0.02 39.22 -25.35
CA CYS A 12 0.03 37.84 -24.89
C CYS A 12 1.25 37.65 -23.99
N VAL A 13 1.10 37.93 -22.70
CA VAL A 13 1.99 37.41 -21.66
C VAL A 13 1.70 35.92 -21.57
N VAL A 14 2.31 35.15 -22.47
CA VAL A 14 2.41 33.69 -22.36
C VAL A 14 3.32 33.43 -21.17
N LEU A 15 2.73 33.37 -19.97
CA LEU A 15 3.38 32.87 -18.78
C LEU A 15 3.57 31.36 -18.98
N ILE A 16 4.71 30.98 -19.59
CA ILE A 16 5.17 29.59 -19.60
C ILE A 16 5.50 29.26 -18.15
N VAL A 17 4.49 28.82 -17.40
CA VAL A 17 4.70 28.09 -16.15
C VAL A 17 5.33 26.79 -16.56
N ALA A 18 6.67 26.75 -16.55
CA ALA A 18 7.42 25.52 -16.65
C ALA A 18 6.98 24.65 -15.47
N MET A 19 6.05 23.72 -15.73
CA MET A 19 5.71 22.65 -14.81
C MET A 19 7.01 21.89 -14.57
N ARG A 20 7.69 22.24 -13.48
CA ARG A 20 8.86 21.53 -13.01
C ARG A 20 8.33 20.18 -12.54
N SER A 21 8.34 19.20 -13.43
CA SER A 21 8.15 17.80 -13.08
C SER A 21 9.33 17.40 -12.20
N SER A 22 9.20 17.66 -10.89
CA SER A 22 10.07 17.06 -9.90
C SER A 22 9.75 15.57 -9.92
N SER A 23 10.53 14.81 -10.69
CA SER A 23 10.55 13.35 -10.56
C SER A 23 11.05 13.04 -9.15
N VAL A 24 10.12 12.82 -8.23
CA VAL A 24 10.44 12.25 -6.92
C VAL A 24 10.97 10.85 -7.21
N LEU A 25 12.23 10.62 -6.87
CA LEU A 25 12.82 9.29 -6.93
C LEU A 25 12.07 8.41 -5.93
N ALA A 26 11.48 7.32 -6.39
CA ALA A 26 10.88 6.30 -5.54
C ALA A 26 11.93 5.80 -4.54
N LYS A 27 11.62 5.91 -3.24
CA LYS A 27 12.50 5.47 -2.17
C LYS A 27 12.05 4.12 -1.63
N ASP A 28 13.03 3.27 -1.33
CA ASP A 28 12.81 2.02 -0.63
C ASP A 28 13.05 2.20 0.88
N PHE A 29 12.05 1.79 1.66
CA PHE A 29 12.07 1.76 3.12
C PHE A 29 12.08 0.30 3.59
N SER A 30 13.20 -0.14 4.13
CA SER A 30 13.32 -1.51 4.66
C SER A 30 12.60 -1.64 5.99
N ILE A 31 11.81 -2.70 6.14
CA ILE A 31 11.18 -3.11 7.39
C ILE A 31 11.79 -4.47 7.77
N SER A 32 12.51 -4.50 8.89
CA SER A 32 13.17 -5.71 9.39
C SER A 32 12.38 -6.33 10.52
N LEU A 33 12.61 -7.62 10.77
CA LEU A 33 11.96 -8.33 11.87
C LEU A 33 12.24 -7.63 13.20
N GLY A 34 11.19 -7.32 13.95
CA GLY A 34 11.27 -6.61 15.23
C GLY A 34 11.41 -5.08 15.13
N SER A 35 11.42 -4.50 13.93
CA SER A 35 11.36 -3.05 13.76
C SER A 35 10.01 -2.49 14.21
N ASP A 36 10.06 -1.30 14.82
CA ASP A 36 8.87 -0.46 14.95
C ASP A 36 8.49 0.10 13.58
N VAL A 37 7.32 -0.27 13.09
CA VAL A 37 6.86 0.03 11.73
C VAL A 37 6.32 1.46 11.64
N GLU A 38 5.74 2.01 12.71
CA GLU A 38 5.11 3.32 12.72
C GLU A 38 6.05 4.47 12.26
N PRO A 39 7.28 4.62 12.78
CA PRO A 39 8.17 5.69 12.33
C PRO A 39 8.64 5.50 10.89
N ILE A 40 8.77 4.25 10.43
CA ILE A 40 9.20 3.95 9.05
C ILE A 40 8.11 4.39 8.07
N VAL A 41 6.84 4.09 8.39
CA VAL A 41 5.72 4.43 7.50
C VAL A 41 5.39 5.92 7.52
N ALA A 42 5.75 6.68 8.57
CA ALA A 42 5.45 8.11 8.64
C ALA A 42 6.06 8.92 7.47
N GLY A 43 7.21 8.49 6.95
CA GLY A 43 7.91 9.18 5.85
C GLY A 43 7.58 8.72 4.44
N VAL A 44 6.66 7.77 4.26
CA VAL A 44 6.36 7.14 2.97
C VAL A 44 5.40 8.00 2.15
N ALA A 45 5.82 8.34 0.93
CA ALA A 45 5.05 9.11 -0.05
C ALA A 45 4.60 8.26 -1.24
N ALA A 46 3.78 8.84 -2.12
CA ALA A 46 3.35 8.19 -3.36
C ALA A 46 4.56 7.79 -4.23
N GLY A 47 4.55 6.56 -4.74
CA GLY A 47 5.65 5.98 -5.52
C GLY A 47 6.69 5.21 -4.70
N ASP A 48 6.72 5.36 -3.38
CA ASP A 48 7.69 4.68 -2.52
C ASP A 48 7.37 3.19 -2.30
N SER A 49 8.39 2.43 -1.91
CA SER A 49 8.26 1.02 -1.52
C SER A 49 8.59 0.81 -0.05
N LEU A 50 7.72 0.08 0.64
CA LEU A 50 7.98 -0.55 1.92
C LEU A 50 8.38 -2.01 1.66
N VAL A 51 9.64 -2.33 1.91
CA VAL A 51 10.25 -3.62 1.60
C VAL A 51 10.43 -4.41 2.88
N VAL A 52 9.63 -5.46 3.06
CA VAL A 52 9.68 -6.30 4.25
C VAL A 52 10.75 -7.37 4.07
N SER A 53 11.73 -7.39 4.97
CA SER A 53 12.88 -8.29 4.89
C SER A 53 12.44 -9.77 4.96
N ASN A 54 13.15 -10.62 4.22
CA ASN A 54 12.95 -12.05 4.21
C ASN A 54 12.99 -12.65 5.63
N GLY A 55 12.19 -13.69 5.86
CA GLY A 55 12.17 -14.40 7.14
C GLY A 55 10.79 -14.88 7.55
N THR A 56 10.73 -15.51 8.73
CA THR A 56 9.48 -15.92 9.37
C THR A 56 9.07 -14.89 10.41
N TRP A 57 7.94 -14.23 10.16
CA TRP A 57 7.33 -13.22 10.99
C TRP A 57 6.27 -13.87 11.88
N LYS A 58 6.66 -14.27 13.09
CA LYS A 58 5.76 -14.92 14.05
C LYS A 58 5.05 -13.88 14.90
N ASN A 59 3.72 -13.98 14.98
CA ASN A 59 2.86 -13.06 15.75
C ASN A 59 3.07 -11.57 15.40
N ALA A 60 3.30 -11.27 14.13
CA ALA A 60 3.54 -9.91 13.67
C ALA A 60 2.23 -9.22 13.26
N GLU A 61 2.00 -8.00 13.77
CA GLU A 61 0.94 -7.12 13.29
C GLU A 61 1.54 -6.05 12.38
N LEU A 62 1.20 -6.08 11.08
CA LEU A 62 1.55 -4.99 10.16
C LEU A 62 0.32 -4.12 9.91
N LYS A 63 0.36 -2.88 10.41
CA LYS A 63 -0.73 -1.90 10.25
C LYS A 63 -0.23 -0.73 9.42
N PHE A 64 -0.78 -0.61 8.22
CA PHE A 64 -0.49 0.48 7.30
C PHE A 64 -1.71 1.39 7.21
N GLU A 65 -1.70 2.44 8.01
CA GLU A 65 -2.82 3.37 8.10
C GLU A 65 -2.66 4.58 7.19
N ARG A 66 -3.78 4.98 6.56
CA ARG A 66 -3.90 6.22 5.77
C ARG A 66 -2.80 6.40 4.72
N ARG A 67 -2.41 5.31 4.05
CA ARG A 67 -1.45 5.37 2.94
C ARG A 67 -2.12 6.03 1.73
N SER A 68 -1.44 6.95 1.04
CA SER A 68 -2.05 7.69 -0.07
C SER A 68 -1.12 7.74 -1.26
N GLY A 69 -1.16 6.69 -2.08
CA GLY A 69 -0.56 6.69 -3.41
C GLY A 69 -1.46 7.36 -4.45
N THR A 70 -0.98 7.44 -5.68
CA THR A 70 -1.76 7.87 -6.84
C THR A 70 -1.86 6.75 -7.88
N ALA A 71 -2.74 6.90 -8.87
CA ALA A 71 -2.85 5.92 -9.96
C ALA A 71 -1.52 5.76 -10.73
N ASP A 72 -0.79 6.86 -10.91
CA ASP A 72 0.50 6.87 -11.62
C ASP A 72 1.70 6.51 -10.72
N ALA A 73 1.56 6.70 -9.40
CA ALA A 73 2.61 6.44 -8.41
C ALA A 73 2.01 5.75 -7.17
N PRO A 74 1.64 4.45 -7.27
CA PRO A 74 1.14 3.72 -6.13
C PRO A 74 2.22 3.53 -5.07
N ILE A 75 1.81 3.32 -3.82
CA ILE A 75 2.73 2.87 -2.76
C ILE A 75 2.83 1.35 -2.83
N HIS A 76 4.04 0.82 -2.84
CA HIS A 76 4.28 -0.62 -2.84
C HIS A 76 4.59 -1.10 -1.44
N ILE A 77 3.90 -2.15 -0.96
CA ILE A 77 4.21 -2.86 0.28
C ILE A 77 4.50 -4.30 -0.13
N ARG A 78 5.77 -4.67 -0.14
CA ARG A 78 6.20 -5.91 -0.79
C ARG A 78 7.17 -6.70 0.08
N ALA A 79 7.15 -8.02 -0.09
CA ALA A 79 8.23 -8.86 0.35
C ALA A 79 9.55 -8.46 -0.34
N GLU A 80 10.68 -8.57 0.37
CA GLU A 80 12.02 -8.43 -0.20
C GLU A 80 12.21 -9.42 -1.34
N SER A 81 11.87 -10.69 -1.11
CA SER A 81 11.75 -11.71 -2.13
C SER A 81 10.39 -12.38 -2.03
N ALA A 82 9.65 -12.43 -3.15
CA ALA A 82 8.32 -13.04 -3.18
C ALA A 82 8.34 -14.47 -2.63
N GLY A 83 7.41 -14.79 -1.73
CA GLY A 83 7.33 -16.10 -1.09
C GLY A 83 8.29 -16.32 0.08
N LYS A 84 9.22 -15.38 0.36
CA LYS A 84 10.24 -15.52 1.42
C LYS A 84 9.95 -14.72 2.69
N VAL A 85 8.90 -13.91 2.70
CA VAL A 85 8.34 -13.29 3.90
C VAL A 85 7.11 -14.08 4.32
N VAL A 86 7.25 -14.85 5.40
CA VAL A 86 6.21 -15.77 5.86
C VAL A 86 5.67 -15.32 7.22
N PHE A 87 4.40 -14.95 7.27
CA PHE A 87 3.66 -14.68 8.49
C PHE A 87 3.12 -15.98 9.09
N THR A 88 3.28 -16.15 10.40
CA THR A 88 2.79 -17.33 11.15
C THR A 88 2.19 -16.95 12.51
N GLY A 89 1.43 -17.86 13.12
CA GLY A 89 0.83 -17.65 14.44
C GLY A 89 -0.27 -16.59 14.40
N ARG A 90 -0.28 -15.66 15.36
CA ARG A 90 -1.30 -14.60 15.47
C ARG A 90 -1.02 -13.38 14.57
N SER A 91 -0.42 -13.61 13.41
CA SER A 91 -0.02 -12.51 12.53
C SER A 91 -1.20 -11.97 11.73
N LEU A 92 -1.17 -10.68 11.41
CA LEU A 92 -2.20 -10.02 10.60
C LEU A 92 -1.63 -8.82 9.84
N LEU A 93 -2.32 -8.46 8.75
CA LEU A 93 -2.09 -7.24 7.99
C LEU A 93 -3.37 -6.39 7.95
N ARG A 94 -3.24 -5.10 8.24
CA ARG A 94 -4.32 -4.10 8.09
C ARG A 94 -3.86 -2.99 7.16
N LEU A 95 -4.70 -2.66 6.19
CA LEU A 95 -4.44 -1.58 5.24
C LEU A 95 -5.63 -0.63 5.20
N SER A 96 -5.38 0.66 5.36
CA SER A 96 -6.31 1.72 4.96
C SER A 96 -5.57 2.76 4.13
N GLY A 97 -6.23 3.30 3.11
CA GLY A 97 -5.55 4.17 2.16
C GLY A 97 -6.07 4.11 0.73
N THR A 98 -5.31 4.70 -0.19
CA THR A 98 -5.63 4.72 -1.61
C THR A 98 -4.41 4.38 -2.47
N HIS A 99 -4.63 3.63 -3.56
CA HIS A 99 -3.59 3.23 -4.53
C HIS A 99 -2.36 2.60 -3.88
N VAL A 100 -2.59 1.56 -3.09
CA VAL A 100 -1.53 0.76 -2.47
C VAL A 100 -1.52 -0.64 -3.07
N ILE A 101 -0.34 -1.15 -3.39
CA ILE A 101 -0.12 -2.49 -3.91
C ILE A 101 0.60 -3.31 -2.84
N VAL A 102 -0.06 -4.34 -2.33
CA VAL A 102 0.48 -5.30 -1.36
C VAL A 102 0.85 -6.57 -2.11
N SER A 103 2.10 -7.06 -1.98
CA SER A 103 2.56 -8.20 -2.79
C SER A 103 3.62 -9.12 -2.18
N GLY A 104 3.61 -10.38 -2.62
CA GLY A 104 4.69 -11.35 -2.39
C GLY A 104 4.70 -12.02 -1.02
N PHE A 105 3.64 -11.88 -0.22
CA PHE A 105 3.58 -12.39 1.15
C PHE A 105 3.01 -13.80 1.24
N VAL A 106 3.47 -14.56 2.23
CA VAL A 106 2.90 -15.87 2.59
C VAL A 106 2.29 -15.77 3.98
N PHE A 107 1.01 -16.08 4.10
CA PHE A 107 0.31 -16.25 5.36
C PHE A 107 0.11 -17.74 5.58
N ARG A 108 0.84 -18.32 6.54
CA ARG A 108 0.84 -19.77 6.78
C ARG A 108 0.51 -20.07 8.23
N ASP A 109 -0.41 -21.00 8.44
CA ASP A 109 -0.82 -21.48 9.78
C ASP A 109 -1.22 -20.32 10.70
N ILE A 110 -1.99 -19.37 10.17
CA ILE A 110 -2.51 -18.24 10.93
C ILE A 110 -3.71 -18.69 11.75
N SER A 111 -3.70 -18.37 13.05
CA SER A 111 -4.81 -18.66 13.96
C SER A 111 -4.88 -17.64 15.08
N GLY A 112 -6.05 -17.55 15.72
CA GLY A 112 -6.25 -16.66 16.88
C GLY A 112 -6.35 -15.17 16.52
N VAL A 113 -6.76 -14.85 15.28
CA VAL A 113 -7.09 -13.51 14.80
C VAL A 113 -8.42 -13.57 14.03
N SER A 114 -9.22 -12.51 14.03
CA SER A 114 -10.50 -12.53 13.29
C SER A 114 -10.32 -12.53 11.78
N ASP A 115 -9.30 -11.82 11.31
CA ASP A 115 -9.01 -11.57 9.90
C ASP A 115 -7.50 -11.58 9.69
N VAL A 116 -7.01 -12.37 8.74
CA VAL A 116 -5.57 -12.43 8.43
C VAL A 116 -5.15 -11.15 7.71
N VAL A 117 -5.83 -10.80 6.62
CA VAL A 117 -5.61 -9.53 5.93
C VAL A 117 -6.93 -8.76 5.82
N GLU A 118 -6.91 -7.48 6.19
CA GLU A 118 -8.09 -6.60 6.15
C GLU A 118 -7.78 -5.30 5.40
N LEU A 119 -8.67 -4.94 4.47
CA LEU A 119 -8.59 -3.68 3.72
C LEU A 119 -9.30 -2.51 4.44
N ARG A 120 -9.19 -2.49 5.77
CA ARG A 120 -9.45 -1.33 6.64
C ARG A 120 -8.53 -1.38 7.86
N SER A 121 -8.35 -0.24 8.53
CA SER A 121 -7.70 -0.17 9.85
C SER A 121 -8.63 0.31 10.98
N HIS A 122 -9.81 0.83 10.60
CA HIS A 122 -10.86 1.28 11.51
C HIS A 122 -12.22 1.15 10.79
N SER A 123 -13.34 1.20 11.53
CA SER A 123 -14.70 1.16 10.96
C SER A 123 -14.95 2.26 9.90
N GLU A 124 -14.19 3.35 9.97
CA GLU A 124 -14.29 4.53 9.11
C GLU A 124 -13.06 4.74 8.19
N ARG A 125 -12.06 3.85 8.26
CA ARG A 125 -10.81 3.97 7.48
C ARG A 125 -10.63 2.76 6.59
N HIS A 126 -11.12 2.83 5.36
CA HIS A 126 -11.09 1.73 4.40
C HIS A 126 -10.00 1.92 3.34
N SER A 127 -9.79 0.91 2.51
CA SER A 127 -8.92 0.97 1.33
C SER A 127 -9.71 1.21 0.05
N HIS A 128 -9.17 2.04 -0.84
CA HIS A 128 -9.77 2.29 -2.16
C HIS A 128 -8.72 2.22 -3.27
N ASN A 129 -9.06 1.61 -4.41
CA ASN A 129 -8.11 1.41 -5.51
C ASN A 129 -6.82 0.67 -5.10
N CYS A 130 -6.89 -0.17 -4.07
CA CYS A 130 -5.74 -0.96 -3.61
C CYS A 130 -5.72 -2.33 -4.28
N ARG A 131 -4.55 -2.96 -4.34
CA ARG A 131 -4.36 -4.29 -4.93
C ARG A 131 -3.62 -5.21 -3.96
N LEU A 132 -4.13 -6.42 -3.79
CA LEU A 132 -3.41 -7.53 -3.17
C LEU A 132 -3.06 -8.53 -4.27
N THR A 133 -1.79 -8.85 -4.46
CA THR A 133 -1.37 -9.75 -5.54
C THR A 133 -0.16 -10.60 -5.15
N ASP A 134 0.00 -11.77 -5.79
CA ASP A 134 1.13 -12.68 -5.53
C ASP A 134 1.26 -13.06 -4.04
N CYS A 135 0.12 -13.31 -3.39
CA CYS A 135 0.06 -13.66 -1.97
C CYS A 135 -0.46 -15.08 -1.79
N VAL A 136 0.17 -15.84 -0.90
CA VAL A 136 -0.22 -17.22 -0.59
C VAL A 136 -0.88 -17.28 0.78
N PHE A 137 -2.05 -17.92 0.84
CA PHE A 137 -2.71 -18.29 2.08
C PHE A 137 -2.75 -19.81 2.17
N ALA A 138 -2.11 -20.37 3.19
CA ALA A 138 -1.95 -21.82 3.30
C ALA A 138 -2.10 -22.30 4.74
N GLN A 139 -2.66 -23.50 4.87
CA GLN A 139 -2.75 -24.22 6.13
C GLN A 139 -2.03 -25.56 5.98
N THR A 140 -1.13 -25.88 6.89
CA THR A 140 -0.45 -27.17 6.94
C THR A 140 -1.26 -28.19 7.76
N PRO A 141 -1.05 -29.50 7.57
CA PRO A 141 -1.73 -30.53 8.34
C PRO A 141 -1.52 -30.43 9.86
N ASP A 142 -0.35 -29.94 10.29
CA ASP A 142 0.03 -29.82 11.71
C ASP A 142 -0.43 -28.50 12.35
N SER A 143 -1.18 -27.68 11.60
CA SER A 143 -1.64 -26.40 12.08
C SER A 143 -2.59 -26.55 13.27
N GLN A 144 -2.43 -25.68 14.27
CA GLN A 144 -3.34 -25.69 15.41
C GLN A 144 -4.71 -25.17 15.01
N ILE A 145 -5.74 -25.98 15.26
CA ILE A 145 -7.13 -25.59 15.08
C ILE A 145 -7.48 -24.60 16.20
N GLY A 146 -7.42 -23.32 15.87
CA GLY A 146 -7.91 -22.24 16.72
C GLY A 146 -9.32 -21.80 16.34
N ASN A 147 -9.74 -20.63 16.82
CA ASN A 147 -10.98 -20.01 16.37
C ASN A 147 -10.95 -19.68 14.87
N ASP A 148 -12.11 -19.70 14.22
CA ASP A 148 -12.30 -19.34 12.83
C ASP A 148 -11.66 -17.97 12.51
N SER A 149 -10.83 -17.95 11.46
CA SER A 149 -10.16 -16.74 10.96
C SER A 149 -10.55 -16.53 9.50
N ARG A 150 -11.06 -15.36 9.15
CA ARG A 150 -11.26 -14.98 7.74
C ARG A 150 -9.89 -14.73 7.12
N TRP A 151 -9.56 -15.40 6.02
CA TRP A 151 -8.29 -15.15 5.33
C TRP A 151 -8.22 -13.72 4.79
N PHE A 152 -9.33 -13.24 4.25
CA PHE A 152 -9.35 -11.92 3.64
C PHE A 152 -10.69 -11.23 3.78
N SER A 153 -10.65 -9.97 4.21
CA SER A 153 -11.83 -9.12 4.34
C SER A 153 -11.64 -7.80 3.61
N VAL A 154 -12.50 -7.59 2.61
CA VAL A 154 -12.47 -6.44 1.71
C VAL A 154 -13.43 -5.36 2.19
N TYR A 155 -12.92 -4.15 2.32
CA TYR A 155 -13.70 -2.94 2.64
C TYR A 155 -13.31 -1.82 1.66
N GLY A 156 -14.15 -0.79 1.58
CA GLY A 156 -13.98 0.31 0.63
C GLY A 156 -14.34 -0.07 -0.81
N THR A 157 -13.69 0.52 -1.81
CA THR A 157 -14.14 0.43 -3.21
C THR A 157 -12.99 0.26 -4.21
N ARG A 158 -13.28 -0.44 -5.32
CA ARG A 158 -12.35 -0.66 -6.45
C ARG A 158 -11.03 -1.31 -6.05
N ASN A 159 -11.04 -2.12 -5.01
CA ASN A 159 -9.90 -2.95 -4.67
C ASN A 159 -9.84 -4.16 -5.61
N ARG A 160 -8.63 -4.69 -5.81
CA ARG A 160 -8.36 -5.82 -6.68
C ARG A 160 -7.59 -6.91 -5.92
N ILE A 161 -7.96 -8.17 -6.17
CA ILE A 161 -7.30 -9.36 -5.64
C ILE A 161 -7.02 -10.26 -6.83
N ASP A 162 -5.77 -10.65 -7.03
CA ASP A 162 -5.38 -11.44 -8.20
C ASP A 162 -4.03 -12.15 -8.08
N HIS A 163 -3.85 -13.21 -8.89
CA HIS A 163 -2.72 -14.15 -8.90
C HIS A 163 -2.51 -14.85 -7.54
#